data_AF-A0A178FAG7-F1
#
_entry.id   AF-A0A178FAG7-F1
#
_cell.length_a   1.000
_cell.length_b   1.000
_cell.length_c   1.000
_cell.angle_alpha   90.00
_cell.angle_beta   90.00
_cell.angle_gamma   90.00
#
_symmetry.space_group_name_H-M   'P 1'
#
loop_
_entity.id
_entity.type
_entity.pdbx_description
1 polymer ?
#
loop_
_entity_poly.entity_id
_entity_poly.type
_entity_poly.pdbx_seq_one_letter_code
_entity_poly.pdbx_strand_id
1 'polypeptide(L)'
;MVIAYLMRKYGKSRDAVLAEVKGKRKIRPNPGFMDQLEVWEQVQYQPWEDKEKTIPKAPYKAYLERRAVLLKEKGLTGDELPGMQTLDF
;
A
#
# COMPACT_ATOMS: atom_id res chain seq x y z
N MET A 1 7.74 -2.99 -2.31
CA MET A 1 8.68 -1.85 -2.23
C MET A 1 9.18 -1.36 -3.59
N VAL A 2 9.74 -2.21 -4.47
CA VAL A 2 10.29 -1.74 -5.78
C VAL A 2 9.24 -1.06 -6.67
N ILE A 3 8.02 -1.59 -6.77
CA ILE A 3 6.98 -1.04 -7.66
C ILE A 3 6.61 0.41 -7.29
N ALA A 4 6.27 0.67 -6.02
CA ALA A 4 5.93 2.02 -5.54
C ALA A 4 7.06 3.03 -5.74
N TYR A 5 8.32 2.59 -5.56
CA TYR A 5 9.49 3.41 -5.84
C TYR A 5 9.60 3.77 -7.33
N LEU A 6 9.43 2.81 -8.23
CA LEU A 6 9.47 3.05 -9.67
C LEU A 6 8.35 3.98 -10.13
N MET A 7 7.14 3.83 -9.56
CA MET A 7 6.00 4.74 -9.84
C MET A 7 6.38 6.19 -9.49
N ARG A 8 6.89 6.42 -8.26
CA ARG A 8 7.28 7.77 -7.82
C ARG A 8 8.47 8.33 -8.60
N LYS A 9 9.50 7.52 -8.82
CA LYS A 9 10.74 7.97 -9.47
C LYS A 9 10.52 8.36 -10.93
N TYR A 10 9.69 7.59 -11.64
CA TYR A 10 9.49 7.75 -13.08
C TYR A 10 8.12 8.35 -13.42
N GLY A 11 7.30 8.72 -12.43
CA GLY A 11 5.95 9.25 -12.64
C GLY A 11 5.00 8.28 -13.36
N LYS A 12 5.30 6.98 -13.36
CA LYS A 12 4.54 5.97 -14.11
C LYS A 12 3.35 5.45 -13.30
N SER A 13 2.25 5.15 -13.99
CA SER A 13 1.08 4.51 -13.39
C SER A 13 1.39 3.13 -12.81
N ARG A 14 0.55 2.66 -11.89
CA ARG A 14 0.66 1.33 -11.28
C ARG A 14 0.76 0.25 -12.34
N ASP A 15 -0.14 0.29 -13.31
CA ASP A 15 -0.29 -0.76 -14.31
C ASP A 15 0.92 -0.80 -15.27
N ALA A 16 1.46 0.36 -15.65
CA ALA A 16 2.66 0.45 -16.46
C ALA A 16 3.89 -0.15 -15.74
N VAL A 17 4.07 0.17 -14.45
CA VAL A 17 5.17 -0.39 -13.66
C VAL A 17 4.98 -1.89 -13.41
N LEU A 18 3.76 -2.34 -13.15
CA LEU A 18 3.47 -3.77 -12.97
C LEU A 18 3.78 -4.58 -14.24
N ALA A 19 3.41 -4.08 -15.42
CA ALA A 19 3.74 -4.72 -16.68
C ALA A 19 5.27 -4.81 -16.88
N GLU A 20 6.00 -3.73 -16.61
CA GLU A 20 7.46 -3.69 -16.73
C GLU A 20 8.13 -4.69 -15.78
N VAL A 21 7.72 -4.73 -14.51
CA VAL A 21 8.30 -5.64 -13.52
C VAL A 21 7.95 -7.09 -13.83
N LYS A 22 6.71 -7.39 -14.25
CA LYS A 22 6.29 -8.75 -14.66
C LYS A 22 7.10 -9.28 -15.84
N GLY A 23 7.49 -8.42 -16.78
CA GLY A 23 8.35 -8.81 -17.90
C GLY A 23 9.77 -9.22 -17.48
N LYS A 24 10.24 -8.75 -16.31
CA LYS A 24 11.59 -9.03 -15.79
C LYS A 24 11.60 -10.12 -14.72
N ARG A 25 10.52 -10.26 -13.95
CA ARG A 25 10.41 -11.17 -12.81
C ARG A 25 9.00 -11.70 -12.68
N LYS A 26 8.87 -12.99 -12.32
CA LYS A 26 7.59 -13.57 -11.93
C LYS A 26 7.18 -13.00 -10.56
N ILE A 27 6.19 -12.12 -10.57
CA ILE A 27 5.62 -11.51 -9.36
C ILE A 27 4.12 -11.81 -9.26
N ARG A 28 3.64 -12.01 -8.03
CA ARG A 28 2.20 -12.11 -7.73
C ARG A 28 1.90 -11.23 -6.51
N PRO A 29 1.69 -9.92 -6.72
CA PRO A 29 1.33 -9.03 -5.63
C PRO A 29 0.00 -9.46 -5.02
N ASN A 30 -0.12 -9.38 -3.69
CA ASN A 30 -1.39 -9.68 -3.02
C ASN A 30 -2.39 -8.50 -3.18
N PRO A 31 -3.70 -8.73 -3.01
CA PRO A 31 -4.72 -7.70 -3.18
C PRO A 31 -4.50 -6.46 -2.30
N GLY A 32 -4.13 -6.64 -1.03
CA GLY A 32 -3.88 -5.50 -0.13
C GLY A 32 -2.72 -4.61 -0.60
N PHE A 33 -1.69 -5.20 -1.21
CA PHE A 33 -0.61 -4.43 -1.83
C PHE A 33 -1.07 -3.74 -3.12
N MET A 34 -1.98 -4.34 -3.89
CA MET A 34 -2.58 -3.68 -5.06
C MET A 34 -3.40 -2.45 -4.67
N ASP A 35 -4.19 -2.54 -3.59
CA ASP A 35 -4.96 -1.42 -3.05
C ASP A 35 -4.05 -0.28 -2.58
N GLN A 36 -2.94 -0.62 -1.92
CA GLN A 36 -1.94 0.36 -1.51
C GLN A 36 -1.32 1.10 -2.70
N LEU A 37 -1.03 0.39 -3.80
CA LEU A 37 -0.46 1.01 -5.00
C LEU A 37 -1.47 1.93 -5.70
N GLU A 38 -2.76 1.59 -5.66
CA GLU A 38 -3.81 2.45 -6.19
C GLU A 38 -3.91 3.77 -5.42
N VAL A 39 -3.97 3.68 -4.09
CA VAL A 39 -3.98 4.86 -3.22
C VAL A 39 -2.71 5.67 -3.40
N TRP A 40 -1.56 5.01 -3.57
CA TRP A 40 -0.26 5.65 -3.84
C TRP A 40 -0.26 6.48 -5.13
N GLU A 41 -0.89 5.97 -6.18
CA GLU A 41 -1.08 6.70 -7.45
C GLU A 41 -2.07 7.87 -7.29
N GLN A 42 -3.22 7.65 -6.63
CA GLN A 42 -4.24 8.68 -6.40
C GLN A 42 -3.71 9.88 -5.62
N VAL A 43 -2.82 9.66 -4.64
CA VAL A 43 -2.20 10.73 -3.86
C VAL A 43 -0.99 11.35 -4.56
N GLN A 44 -0.71 10.97 -5.80
CA GLN A 44 0.44 11.41 -6.59
C GLN A 44 1.76 11.24 -5.85
N TYR A 45 1.91 10.10 -5.17
CA TYR A 45 3.13 9.74 -4.44
C TYR A 45 3.45 10.66 -3.24
N GLN A 46 2.46 11.46 -2.79
CA GLN A 46 2.54 12.33 -1.63
C GLN A 46 1.25 12.15 -0.80
N PRO A 47 1.23 11.22 0.18
CA PRO A 47 0.03 10.85 0.93
C PRO A 47 -0.40 11.87 1.98
N TRP A 48 0.49 12.79 2.35
CA TRP A 48 0.27 13.82 3.37
C TRP A 48 0.15 15.20 2.71
N GLU A 49 -0.76 16.02 3.23
CA GLU A 49 -0.92 17.42 2.80
C GLU A 49 0.17 18.32 3.38
N ASP A 50 0.61 18.00 4.59
CA ASP A 50 1.62 18.72 5.35
C ASP A 50 2.98 18.01 5.33
N LYS A 51 4.04 18.74 5.67
CA LYS A 51 5.40 18.19 5.71
C LYS A 51 5.64 17.35 6.96
N GLU A 52 4.90 17.65 8.02
CA GLU A 52 4.91 17.03 9.33
C GLU A 52 4.21 15.65 9.31
N LYS A 53 3.52 15.31 8.22
CA LYS A 53 2.85 14.04 7.96
C LYS A 53 1.74 13.74 8.97
N THR A 54 0.93 14.74 9.25
CA THR A 54 -0.17 14.68 10.23
C THR A 54 -1.54 14.67 9.55
N ILE A 55 -1.68 15.33 8.41
CA ILE A 55 -2.93 15.49 7.67
C ILE A 55 -2.89 14.58 6.43
N PRO A 56 -3.52 13.41 6.46
CA PRO A 56 -3.56 12.52 5.29
C PRO A 56 -4.49 13.12 4.23
N LYS A 57 -4.07 13.06 2.96
CA LYS A 57 -4.95 13.37 1.83
C LYS A 57 -6.18 12.47 1.84
N ALA A 58 -7.30 12.98 1.35
CA ALA A 58 -8.59 12.28 1.36
C ALA A 58 -8.54 10.80 0.87
N PRO A 59 -7.87 10.45 -0.25
CA PRO A 59 -7.81 9.05 -0.68
C PRO A 59 -7.05 8.14 0.30
N TYR A 60 -5.96 8.66 0.89
CA TYR A 60 -5.19 7.93 1.88
C TYR A 60 -5.92 7.82 3.21
N LYS A 61 -6.61 8.87 3.64
CA LYS A 61 -7.48 8.85 4.83
C LYS A 61 -8.56 7.78 4.72
N ALA A 62 -9.29 7.74 3.59
CA ALA A 62 -10.33 6.75 3.37
C ALA A 62 -9.77 5.31 3.36
N TYR A 63 -8.56 5.11 2.83
CA TYR A 63 -7.86 3.82 2.93
C TYR A 63 -7.53 3.45 4.38
N LEU A 64 -7.02 4.37 5.18
CA LEU A 64 -6.70 4.14 6.60
C LEU A 64 -7.94 3.76 7.41
N GLU A 65 -9.05 4.46 7.20
CA GLU A 65 -10.32 4.19 7.88
C GLU A 65 -10.85 2.80 7.55
N ARG A 66 -10.90 2.43 6.25
CA ARG A 66 -11.31 1.08 5.83
C ARG A 66 -10.38 0.00 6.41
N ARG A 67 -9.07 0.26 6.42
CA ARG A 67 -8.08 -0.67 6.95
C ARG A 67 -8.21 -0.85 8.46
N ALA A 68 -8.51 0.21 9.21
CA ALA A 68 -8.71 0.14 10.66
C ALA A 68 -9.91 -0.75 11.02
N VAL A 69 -11.01 -0.66 10.26
CA VAL A 69 -12.18 -1.55 10.43
C VAL A 69 -11.79 -3.01 10.18
N LEU A 70 -11.14 -3.29 9.04
CA LEU A 70 -10.73 -4.66 8.69
C LEU A 70 -9.75 -5.27 9.70
N LEU A 71 -8.85 -4.47 10.26
CA LEU A 71 -7.91 -4.91 11.28
C LEU A 71 -8.64 -5.24 12.59
N LYS A 72 -9.54 -4.35 13.02
CA LYS A 72 -10.38 -4.56 14.21
C LYS A 72 -11.21 -5.84 14.11
N GLU A 73 -11.85 -6.09 12.95
CA GLU A 73 -12.62 -7.31 12.70
C GLU A 73 -11.77 -8.58 12.79
N LYS A 74 -10.49 -8.48 12.43
CA LYS A 74 -9.54 -9.59 12.47
C LYS A 74 -8.81 -9.72 13.81
N GLY A 75 -9.06 -8.82 14.77
CA GLY A 75 -8.31 -8.76 16.03
C GLY A 75 -6.84 -8.41 15.85
N LEU A 76 -6.48 -7.76 14.73
CA LEU A 76 -5.10 -7.41 14.39
C LEU A 76 -4.83 -5.94 14.68
N THR A 77 -3.58 -5.62 15.02
CA THR A 77 -3.14 -4.23 15.22
C THR A 77 -2.68 -3.58 13.91
N GLY A 78 -2.18 -4.39 12.98
CA GLY A 78 -1.54 -3.94 11.75
C GLY A 78 -0.01 -3.80 11.83
N ASP A 79 0.55 -3.93 13.04
CA ASP A 79 2.00 -3.92 13.31
C ASP A 79 2.59 -5.32 13.48
N GLU A 80 1.82 -6.35 13.11
CA GLU A 80 2.23 -7.74 13.23
C GLU A 80 3.48 -8.03 12.37
N LEU A 81 4.40 -8.82 12.93
CA LEU A 81 5.60 -9.24 12.20
C LEU A 81 5.20 -10.12 11.00
N PRO A 82 5.78 -9.90 9.80
CA PRO A 82 5.48 -10.72 8.64
C PRO A 82 5.86 -12.19 8.92
N GLY A 83 4.86 -13.07 9.09
CA GLY A 83 5.06 -14.50 9.28
C GLY A 83 4.62 -15.07 10.65
N MET A 84 4.23 -14.25 11.62
CA MET A 84 3.52 -14.72 12.82
C MET A 84 2.01 -14.79 12.53
N GLN A 85 1.58 -15.87 11.87
CA GLN A 85 0.21 -16.34 12.06
C GLN A 85 0.22 -17.11 13.38
N THR A 86 -0.57 -16.63 14.34
CA THR A 86 -0.91 -17.22 15.64
C THR A 86 -0.35 -18.64 15.85
N LEU A 87 0.67 -18.76 16.71
CA LEU A 87 0.93 -20.04 17.37
C LEU A 87 -0.25 -20.24 18.33
N ASP A 88 -1.20 -21.07 17.90
CA ASP A 88 -2.17 -21.67 18.80
C ASP A 88 -1.38 -22.46 19.87
N PHE A 89 -1.46 -22.01 21.11
CA PHE A 89 -1.14 -22.80 22.30
C PHE A 89 -2.42 -23.12 23.04
#